data_AF-A0A4U3CHM8-F1
#
_entry.id   AF-A0A4U3CHM8-F1
#
_cell.length_a   1.000
_cell.length_b   1.000
_cell.length_c   1.000
_cell.angle_alpha   90.00
_cell.angle_beta   90.00
_cell.angle_gamma   90.00
#
_symmetry.space_group_name_H-M   'P 1'
#
loop_
_entity.id
_entity.type
_entity.pdbx_description
1 polymer ?
#
loop_
_entity_poly.entity_id
_entity_poly.type
_entity_poly.pdbx_seq_one_letter_code
_entity_poly.pdbx_strand_id
1 'polypeptide(L)'
;MKRLVKSLLAEAERLGYRQTGVNSKGFLVYAAPDGHEVRINPSASEAQVRELSKAMQKASGTYTPTPGRKAVACKDRAGRRRQLDSTRLAARRREVQAEHDAYLARIAGAPHLRDDPASLRRVEQYLTELDRLDSLMRAVPAAGDHQGRRLARHTAGAS
;
A
#
# COMPACT_ATOMS: atom_id res chain seq x y z
N MET A 1 37.74 12.71 9.35
CA MET A 1 36.36 12.88 8.82
C MET A 1 35.73 11.51 8.57
N LYS A 2 34.53 11.25 9.12
CA LYS A 2 33.85 9.94 9.05
C LYS A 2 33.53 9.57 7.59
N ARG A 3 33.62 8.27 7.24
CA ARG A 3 33.32 7.75 5.88
C ARG A 3 31.93 8.16 5.37
N LEU A 4 30.93 8.14 6.26
CA LEU A 4 29.54 8.52 5.96
C LEU A 4 29.41 9.99 5.53
N VAL A 5 30.17 10.90 6.15
CA VAL A 5 30.16 12.32 5.78
C VAL A 5 30.79 12.52 4.40
N LYS A 6 31.87 11.79 4.08
CA LYS A 6 32.45 11.81 2.73
C LYS A 6 31.44 11.38 1.67
N SER A 7 30.67 10.32 1.94
CA SER A 7 29.59 9.88 1.05
C SER A 7 28.50 10.94 0.89
N LEU A 8 28.13 11.64 1.96
CA LEU A 8 27.15 12.73 1.91
C LEU A 8 27.63 13.92 1.08
N LEU A 9 28.93 14.27 1.16
CA LEU A 9 29.51 15.36 0.34
C LEU A 9 29.49 14.99 -1.14
N ALA A 10 29.89 13.77 -1.49
CA ALA A 10 29.80 13.28 -2.87
C ALA A 10 28.35 13.25 -3.37
N GLU A 11 27.39 12.95 -2.50
CA GLU A 11 25.97 13.02 -2.83
C GLU A 11 25.49 14.46 -3.04
N ALA A 12 25.93 15.42 -2.22
CA ALA A 12 25.65 16.83 -2.42
C ALA A 12 26.11 17.32 -3.80
N GLU A 13 27.35 17.00 -4.17
CA GLU A 13 27.90 17.33 -5.49
C GLU A 13 27.10 16.68 -6.62
N ARG A 14 26.75 15.39 -6.49
CA ARG A 14 25.91 14.68 -7.48
C ARG A 14 24.54 15.33 -7.67
N LEU A 15 23.97 15.87 -6.60
CA LEU A 15 22.68 16.57 -6.63
C LEU A 15 22.80 18.04 -7.08
N GLY A 16 24.00 18.50 -7.45
CA GLY A 16 24.23 19.85 -7.96
C GLY A 16 24.45 20.91 -6.88
N TYR A 17 24.59 20.53 -5.61
CA TYR A 17 24.94 21.46 -4.55
C TYR A 17 26.41 21.87 -4.66
N ARG A 18 26.71 23.13 -4.36
CA ARG A 18 28.08 23.67 -4.32
C ARG A 18 28.42 24.17 -2.93
N GLN A 19 29.65 23.88 -2.48
CA GLN A 19 30.13 24.40 -1.21
C GLN A 19 30.31 25.91 -1.30
N THR A 20 29.60 26.65 -0.44
CA THR A 20 29.68 28.12 -0.38
C THR A 20 30.60 28.60 0.74
N GLY A 21 30.87 27.76 1.74
CA GLY A 21 31.82 28.09 2.80
C GLY A 21 31.71 27.19 4.02
N VAL A 22 32.25 27.68 5.12
CA VAL A 22 32.18 27.07 6.44
C VAL A 22 31.62 28.11 7.41
N ASN A 23 30.59 27.75 8.18
CA ASN A 23 30.01 28.68 9.13
C ASN A 23 30.82 28.75 10.43
N SER A 24 30.45 29.66 11.33
CA SER A 24 31.09 29.87 12.63
C SER A 24 31.06 28.66 13.57
N LYS A 25 30.22 27.65 13.29
CA LYS A 25 30.13 26.39 14.03
C LYS A 25 30.94 25.26 13.38
N GLY A 26 31.72 25.55 12.34
CA GLY A 26 32.51 24.56 11.60
C GLY A 26 31.68 23.65 10.69
N PHE A 27 30.42 24.01 10.39
CA PHE A 27 29.60 23.25 9.45
C PHE A 27 29.89 23.69 8.02
N LEU A 28 29.98 22.71 7.12
CA LEU A 28 30.14 22.96 5.70
C LEU A 28 28.78 23.41 5.14
N VAL A 29 28.75 24.55 4.46
CA VAL A 29 27.53 25.10 3.86
C VAL A 29 27.54 24.79 2.37
N TYR A 30 26.46 24.19 1.89
CA TYR A 30 26.24 23.79 0.51
C TYR A 30 24.96 24.44 0.00
N ALA A 31 25.02 25.15 -1.13
CA ALA A 31 23.85 25.75 -1.75
C ALA A 31 23.43 24.96 -2.99
N ALA A 32 22.13 24.69 -3.13
CA ALA A 32 21.54 24.14 -4.34
C ALA A 32 21.33 25.23 -5.40
N PRO A 33 21.14 24.85 -6.68
CA PRO A 33 20.87 25.78 -7.77
C PRO A 33 19.61 26.65 -7.58
N ASP A 34 18.65 26.17 -6.78
CA ASP A 34 17.39 26.85 -6.44
C ASP A 34 17.54 27.85 -5.28
N GLY A 35 18.75 28.01 -4.73
CA GLY A 35 19.03 28.89 -3.60
C GLY A 35 18.83 28.23 -2.23
N HIS A 36 18.43 26.95 -2.17
CA HIS A 36 18.29 26.25 -0.89
C HIS A 36 19.66 25.89 -0.29
N GLU A 37 19.92 26.30 0.95
CA GLU A 37 21.15 25.96 1.67
C GLU A 37 21.02 24.74 2.58
N VAL A 38 22.04 23.90 2.59
CA VAL A 38 22.19 22.73 3.46
C VAL A 38 23.47 22.87 4.26
N ARG A 39 23.38 22.55 5.56
CA ARG A 39 24.51 22.62 6.49
C ARG A 39 24.92 21.21 6.90
N ILE A 40 26.13 20.82 6.56
CA ILE A 40 26.68 19.48 6.85
C ILE A 40 27.64 19.60 8.04
N ASN A 41 27.29 18.95 9.16
CA ASN A 41 28.18 18.84 10.31
C ASN A 41 29.21 17.71 10.08
N PRO A 42 30.53 18.00 10.03
CA PRO A 42 31.57 16.98 9.81
C PRO A 42 31.62 15.87 10.86
N SER A 43 31.06 16.14 12.04
CA SER A 43 31.02 15.23 13.18
C SER A 43 29.66 14.54 13.38
N ALA A 44 28.70 14.74 12.45
CA ALA A 44 27.35 14.18 12.52
C ALA A 44 27.31 12.68 12.83
N SER A 45 26.25 12.23 13.50
CA SER A 45 25.96 10.82 13.71
C SER A 45 25.47 10.17 12.41
N GLU A 46 25.50 8.85 12.33
CA GLU A 46 24.99 8.12 11.15
C GLU A 46 23.50 8.41 10.89
N ALA A 47 22.69 8.48 11.96
CA ALA A 47 21.28 8.81 11.84
C ALA A 47 21.08 10.20 11.22
N GLN A 48 21.82 11.21 11.68
CA GLN A 48 21.77 12.57 11.14
C GLN A 48 22.21 12.62 9.68
N VAL A 49 23.27 11.90 9.31
CA VAL A 49 23.73 11.82 7.91
C VAL A 49 22.65 11.20 7.01
N ARG A 50 22.02 10.11 7.45
CA ARG A 50 20.95 9.44 6.69
C ARG A 50 19.71 10.32 6.54
N GLU A 51 19.32 11.06 7.57
CA GLU A 51 18.20 12.01 7.51
C GLU A 51 18.50 13.18 6.57
N LEU A 52 19.72 13.73 6.63
CA LEU A 52 20.13 14.84 5.79
C LEU A 52 20.20 14.44 4.31
N SER A 53 20.77 13.27 4.00
CA SER A 53 20.76 12.68 2.65
C SER A 53 19.34 12.56 2.10
N LYS A 54 18.40 12.02 2.90
CA LYS A 54 16.98 11.95 2.51
C LYS A 54 16.35 13.33 2.27
N ALA A 55 16.66 14.32 3.11
CA ALA A 55 16.14 15.67 2.95
C ALA A 55 16.65 16.32 1.66
N MET A 56 17.94 16.16 1.34
CA MET A 56 18.55 16.63 0.09
C MET A 56 17.96 15.95 -1.14
N GLN A 57 17.76 14.63 -1.10
CA GLN A 57 17.10 13.89 -2.18
C GLN A 57 15.64 14.34 -2.37
N LYS A 58 14.92 14.66 -1.28
CA LYS A 58 13.55 15.16 -1.38
C LYS A 58 13.49 16.57 -1.99
N ALA A 59 14.37 17.46 -1.54
CA ALA A 59 14.45 18.82 -2.08
C ALA A 59 14.80 18.81 -3.58
N SER A 60 15.72 17.94 -3.99
CA SER A 60 16.10 17.75 -5.40
C SER A 60 15.13 16.91 -6.23
N GLY A 61 14.01 16.42 -5.65
CA GLY A 61 13.05 15.56 -6.34
C GLY A 61 13.56 14.16 -6.70
N THR A 62 14.76 13.77 -6.24
CA THR A 62 15.40 12.48 -6.54
C THR A 62 15.08 11.37 -5.53
N TYR A 63 14.31 11.68 -4.48
CA TYR A 63 13.98 10.74 -3.42
C TYR A 63 13.13 9.58 -3.93
N THR A 64 13.72 8.40 -3.97
CA THR A 64 12.98 7.15 -4.20
C THR A 64 12.69 6.50 -2.84
N PRO A 65 11.42 6.46 -2.38
CA PRO A 65 11.08 5.78 -1.14
C PRO A 65 11.35 4.29 -1.30
N THR A 66 12.41 3.77 -0.68
CA THR A 66 12.60 2.33 -0.58
C THR A 66 11.58 1.79 0.43
N PRO A 67 10.59 0.98 0.02
CA PRO A 67 9.68 0.38 0.99
C PRO A 67 10.51 -0.50 1.93
N GLY A 68 10.36 -0.28 3.24
CA GLY A 68 11.04 -1.11 4.23
C GLY A 68 10.60 -2.57 4.08
N ARG A 69 11.52 -3.53 4.22
CA ARG A 69 11.23 -4.98 4.11
C ARG A 69 9.98 -5.44 4.87
N LYS A 70 9.73 -4.85 6.05
CA LYS A 70 8.55 -5.15 6.88
C LYS A 70 7.22 -4.70 6.24
N ALA A 71 7.20 -3.58 5.52
CA ALA A 71 6.01 -3.08 4.85
C ALA A 71 5.61 -3.96 3.65
N VAL A 72 6.60 -4.56 2.96
CA VAL A 72 6.37 -5.52 1.86
C VAL A 72 5.76 -6.82 2.42
N ALA A 73 6.40 -7.41 3.43
CA ALA A 73 5.92 -8.67 4.03
C ALA A 73 4.49 -8.59 4.61
N CYS A 74 4.10 -7.45 5.19
CA CYS A 74 2.73 -7.23 5.67
C CYS A 74 1.69 -7.16 4.53
N LYS A 75 2.04 -6.55 3.39
CA LYS A 75 1.17 -6.49 2.21
C LYS A 75 0.97 -7.88 1.60
N ASP A 76 2.04 -8.66 1.51
CA ASP A 76 1.98 -10.03 0.97
C ASP A 76 1.10 -10.94 1.82
N ARG A 77 1.20 -10.86 3.15
CA ARG A 77 0.35 -11.63 4.07
C ARG A 77 -1.13 -11.26 3.96
N ALA A 78 -1.44 -9.97 3.85
CA ALA A 78 -2.80 -9.49 3.70
C ALA A 78 -3.40 -9.91 2.34
N GLY A 79 -2.62 -9.81 1.26
CA GLY A 79 -3.02 -10.29 -0.06
C GLY A 79 -3.28 -11.79 -0.08
N ARG A 80 -2.37 -12.58 0.50
CA ARG A 80 -2.51 -14.05 0.59
C ARG A 80 -3.75 -14.46 1.38
N ARG A 81 -4.07 -13.78 2.48
CA ARG A 81 -5.28 -14.05 3.28
C ARG A 81 -6.56 -13.80 2.47
N ARG A 82 -6.63 -12.68 1.74
CA ARG A 82 -7.78 -12.37 0.87
C ARG A 82 -7.99 -13.41 -0.21
N GLN A 83 -6.90 -13.89 -0.83
CA GLN A 83 -6.99 -14.95 -1.82
C GLN A 83 -7.58 -16.23 -1.22
N LEU A 84 -7.09 -16.65 -0.05
CA LEU A 84 -7.64 -17.82 0.66
C LEU A 84 -9.12 -17.63 1.02
N ASP A 85 -9.51 -16.45 1.50
CA ASP A 85 -10.89 -16.15 1.87
C ASP A 85 -11.80 -16.14 0.61
N SER A 86 -11.33 -15.63 -0.53
CA SER A 86 -12.07 -15.69 -1.80
C SER A 86 -12.26 -17.12 -2.32
N THR A 87 -11.22 -17.97 -2.20
CA THR A 87 -11.31 -19.38 -2.59
C THR A 87 -12.31 -20.14 -1.71
N ARG A 88 -12.34 -19.86 -0.41
CA ARG A 88 -13.32 -20.44 0.53
C ARG A 88 -14.75 -20.02 0.18
N LEU A 89 -14.96 -18.75 -0.17
CA LEU A 89 -16.27 -18.24 -0.59
C LEU A 89 -16.76 -18.88 -1.89
N ALA A 90 -15.85 -19.05 -2.87
CA ALA A 90 -16.17 -19.73 -4.12
C ALA A 90 -16.52 -21.22 -3.90
N ALA A 91 -15.81 -21.91 -2.99
CA ALA A 91 -16.14 -23.28 -2.61
C ALA A 91 -17.53 -23.36 -1.95
N ARG A 92 -17.82 -22.47 -1.00
CA ARG A 92 -19.12 -22.40 -0.33
C ARG A 92 -20.27 -22.12 -1.31
N ARG A 93 -20.06 -21.24 -2.30
CA ARG A 93 -21.05 -20.99 -3.36
C ARG A 93 -21.35 -22.25 -4.17
N ARG A 94 -20.34 -23.05 -4.52
CA ARG A 94 -20.56 -24.31 -5.26
C ARG A 94 -21.38 -25.32 -4.47
N GLU A 95 -21.15 -25.43 -3.16
CA GLU A 95 -21.95 -26.29 -2.27
C GLU A 95 -23.42 -25.87 -2.28
N VAL A 96 -23.69 -24.58 -2.07
CA VAL A 96 -25.06 -24.06 -2.02
C VAL A 96 -25.74 -24.15 -3.40
N GLN A 97 -24.99 -23.96 -4.49
CA GLN A 97 -25.52 -24.15 -5.85
C GLN A 97 -25.90 -25.62 -6.10
N ALA A 98 -25.10 -26.57 -5.62
CA ALA A 98 -25.45 -27.98 -5.72
C ALA A 98 -26.71 -28.33 -4.91
N GLU A 99 -26.91 -27.73 -3.72
CA GLU A 99 -28.14 -27.88 -2.94
C GLU A 99 -29.37 -27.30 -3.68
N HIS A 100 -29.21 -26.14 -4.31
CA HIS A 100 -30.22 -25.51 -5.16
C HIS A 100 -30.59 -26.41 -6.35
N ASP A 101 -29.61 -26.88 -7.10
CA ASP A 101 -29.84 -27.70 -8.29
C ASP A 101 -30.45 -29.06 -7.93
N ALA A 102 -30.05 -29.65 -6.79
CA ALA A 102 -30.66 -30.87 -6.26
C ALA A 102 -32.11 -30.66 -5.80
N TYR A 103 -32.46 -29.47 -5.29
CA TYR A 103 -33.84 -29.10 -5.01
C TYR A 103 -34.64 -28.96 -6.32
N LEU A 104 -34.11 -28.26 -7.32
CA LEU A 104 -34.76 -28.09 -8.63
C LEU A 104 -35.01 -29.43 -9.34
N ALA A 105 -34.03 -30.34 -9.30
CA ALA A 105 -34.17 -31.68 -9.90
C ALA A 105 -35.26 -32.51 -9.20
N ARG A 106 -35.44 -32.33 -7.88
CA ARG A 106 -36.48 -33.02 -7.09
C ARG A 106 -37.88 -32.55 -7.48
N ILE A 107 -38.07 -31.24 -7.59
CA ILE A 107 -39.39 -30.66 -7.95
C ILE A 107 -39.72 -30.87 -9.43
N ALA A 108 -38.71 -30.94 -10.31
CA ALA A 108 -38.90 -31.24 -11.72
C ALA A 108 -39.35 -32.70 -11.98
N GLY A 109 -39.20 -33.60 -10.99
CA GLY A 109 -39.51 -35.03 -11.12
C GLY A 109 -40.59 -35.58 -10.20
N ALA A 110 -41.16 -34.79 -9.27
CA ALA A 110 -42.06 -35.30 -8.21
C ALA A 110 -43.42 -34.55 -8.17
N PRO A 111 -44.52 -35.12 -8.68
CA PRO A 111 -45.82 -34.44 -8.74
C PRO A 111 -46.60 -34.36 -7.41
N HIS A 112 -46.09 -34.89 -6.28
CA HIS A 112 -46.90 -35.10 -5.06
C HIS A 112 -46.25 -34.70 -3.72
N LEU A 113 -45.02 -34.18 -3.70
CA LEU A 113 -44.47 -33.62 -2.47
C LEU A 113 -44.93 -32.16 -2.40
N ARG A 114 -45.57 -31.78 -1.29
CA ARG A 114 -45.83 -30.36 -1.00
C ARG A 114 -44.48 -29.66 -0.94
N ASP A 115 -44.11 -29.00 -2.03
CA ASP A 115 -42.93 -28.17 -2.09
C ASP A 115 -43.02 -27.12 -1.00
N ASP A 116 -41.99 -27.01 -0.17
CA ASP A 116 -41.86 -25.90 0.77
C ASP A 116 -41.20 -24.72 0.02
N PRO A 117 -41.98 -23.74 -0.49
CA PRO A 117 -41.45 -22.65 -1.28
C PRO A 117 -40.63 -21.68 -0.42
N ALA A 118 -40.68 -21.84 0.91
CA ALA A 118 -39.80 -21.12 1.82
C ALA A 118 -38.36 -21.67 1.78
N SER A 119 -38.18 -22.96 1.50
CA SER A 119 -36.85 -23.56 1.39
C SER A 119 -36.11 -23.13 0.12
N LEU A 120 -36.77 -23.11 -1.04
CA LEU A 120 -36.15 -22.58 -2.27
C LEU A 120 -35.76 -21.10 -2.12
N ARG A 121 -36.69 -20.27 -1.62
CA ARG A 121 -36.44 -18.85 -1.38
C ARG A 121 -35.28 -18.60 -0.41
N ARG A 122 -35.12 -19.44 0.63
CA ARG A 122 -33.97 -19.36 1.54
C ARG A 122 -32.65 -19.63 0.82
N VAL A 123 -32.58 -20.66 -0.03
CA VAL A 123 -31.36 -21.00 -0.78
C VAL A 123 -31.01 -19.90 -1.79
N GLU A 124 -32.00 -19.33 -2.49
CA GLU A 124 -31.80 -18.18 -3.40
C GLU A 124 -31.29 -16.94 -2.66
N GLN A 125 -31.81 -16.66 -1.47
CA GLN A 125 -31.32 -15.57 -0.61
C GLN A 125 -29.86 -15.80 -0.20
N TYR A 126 -29.49 -17.04 0.17
CA TYR A 126 -28.10 -17.37 0.50
C TYR A 126 -27.15 -17.20 -0.68
N LEU A 127 -27.53 -17.63 -1.89
CA LEU A 127 -26.72 -17.43 -3.09
C LEU A 127 -26.52 -15.93 -3.38
N THR A 128 -27.58 -15.14 -3.24
CA THR A 128 -27.51 -13.67 -3.41
C THR A 128 -26.58 -13.01 -2.38
N GLU A 129 -26.64 -13.46 -1.13
CA GLU A 129 -25.77 -12.97 -0.06
C GLU A 129 -24.29 -13.32 -0.32
N LEU A 130 -24.00 -14.53 -0.78
CA LEU A 130 -22.64 -14.94 -1.15
C LEU A 130 -22.08 -14.10 -2.30
N ASP A 131 -22.90 -13.76 -3.30
CA ASP A 131 -22.50 -12.91 -4.43
C ASP A 131 -22.20 -11.47 -4.00
N ARG A 132 -23.00 -10.96 -3.06
CA ARG A 132 -22.75 -9.67 -2.43
C ARG A 132 -21.44 -9.68 -1.64
N LEU A 133 -21.16 -10.74 -0.88
CA LEU A 133 -19.93 -10.87 -0.10
C LEU A 133 -18.68 -10.99 -0.99
N ASP A 134 -18.74 -11.78 -2.06
CA ASP A 134 -17.64 -11.87 -3.04
C ASP A 134 -17.39 -10.51 -3.71
N SER A 135 -18.47 -9.80 -4.09
CA SER A 135 -18.36 -8.45 -4.65
C SER A 135 -17.73 -7.44 -3.68
N LEU A 136 -18.13 -7.47 -2.40
CA LEU A 136 -17.53 -6.61 -1.37
C LEU A 136 -16.05 -6.93 -1.15
N MET A 137 -15.69 -8.22 -1.12
CA MET A 137 -14.29 -8.63 -0.96
C MET A 137 -13.41 -8.22 -2.14
N ARG A 138 -13.95 -8.21 -3.36
CA ARG A 138 -13.27 -7.69 -4.56
C ARG A 138 -13.21 -6.16 -4.59
N ALA A 139 -14.24 -5.48 -4.08
CA ALA A 139 -14.34 -4.01 -4.07
C ALA A 139 -13.51 -3.34 -2.97
N VAL A 140 -13.16 -4.05 -1.88
CA VAL A 140 -12.26 -3.52 -0.86
C VAL A 140 -10.86 -3.36 -1.48
N PRO A 141 -10.36 -2.12 -1.67
CA PRO A 141 -9.05 -1.90 -2.27
C PRO A 141 -7.99 -2.68 -1.49
N ALA A 142 -6.97 -3.20 -2.18
CA ALA A 142 -5.73 -3.58 -1.50
C ALA A 142 -5.36 -2.40 -0.61
N ALA A 143 -5.12 -2.64 0.68
CA ALA A 143 -5.05 -1.61 1.73
C ALA A 143 -3.96 -0.51 1.53
N GLY A 144 -3.35 -0.39 0.35
CA GLY A 144 -2.40 0.65 -0.04
C GLY A 144 -2.99 1.85 -0.82
N ASP A 145 -4.15 1.76 -1.49
CA ASP A 145 -4.57 2.84 -2.41
C ASP A 145 -5.16 4.06 -1.71
N HIS A 146 -5.62 3.90 -0.47
CA HIS A 146 -6.14 5.03 0.31
C HIS A 146 -5.05 5.98 0.81
N GLN A 147 -3.80 5.53 0.98
CA GLN A 147 -2.71 6.39 1.46
C GLN A 147 -2.12 7.26 0.33
N GLY A 148 -2.05 6.75 -0.90
CA GLY A 148 -1.60 7.52 -2.07
C GLY A 148 -2.55 8.66 -2.43
N ARG A 149 -3.87 8.42 -2.38
CA ARG A 149 -4.87 9.46 -2.68
C ARG A 149 -5.03 10.51 -1.57
N ARG A 150 -4.79 10.17 -0.29
CA ARG A 150 -4.81 11.16 0.80
C ARG A 150 -3.61 12.10 0.74
N LEU A 151 -2.42 11.62 0.36
CA LEU A 151 -1.24 12.46 0.15
C LEU A 151 -1.39 13.38 -1.08
N ALA A 152 -1.95 12.89 -2.18
CA ALA A 152 -2.17 13.69 -3.39
C ALA A 152 -3.15 14.87 -3.17
N ARG A 153 -4.13 14.73 -2.26
CA ARG A 153 -5.05 15.84 -1.93
C ARG A 153 -4.40 16.92 -1.05
N HIS A 154 -3.39 16.57 -0.27
CA HIS A 154 -2.68 17.57 0.56
C HIS A 154 -1.66 18.39 -0.26
N THR A 155 -1.13 17.86 -1.37
CA THR A 155 -0.21 18.62 -2.24
C THR A 155 -0.92 19.50 -3.27
N ALA A 156 -2.18 19.24 -3.61
CA ALA A 156 -2.95 20.06 -4.55
C ALA A 156 -3.65 21.27 -3.90
N GLY A 157 -3.61 21.41 -2.58
CA GLY A 157 -4.22 22.52 -1.83
C GLY A 157 -3.22 23.51 -1.24
N ALA A 158 -1.93 23.38 -1.58
CA ALA A 158 -0.89 24.33 -1.20
C ALA A 158 -0.36 24.99 -2.48
N SER A 159 -1.13 25.91 -3.03
CA SER A 159 -0.73 26.85 -4.07
C SER A 159 -1.42 28.18 -3.79
#